data_AF-A0A659UNU8-F1
#
_entry.id   AF-A0A659UNU8-F1
#
_cell.length_a   1.000
_cell.length_b   1.000
_cell.length_c   1.000
_cell.angle_alpha   90.00
_cell.angle_beta   90.00
_cell.angle_gamma   90.00
#
_symmetry.space_group_name_H-M   'P 1'
#
loop_
_entity.id
_entity.type
_entity.pdbx_description
1 polymer ?
#
loop_
_entity_poly.entity_id
_entity_poly.type
_entity_poly.pdbx_seq_one_letter_code
_entity_poly.pdbx_strand_id
1 'polypeptide(L)'
;VQTASIIAAIGAIGLAIGLALQGTLQNIAAGIMLLALRPFRIGESVEVGAIAGSVEEIGLFATKLRTADGVYILAPNSTLWNQPVRNFTRNGVRRTDITLSIGSWNDIDGAQKT
;
A
#
# COMPACT_ATOMS: atom_id res chain seq x y z
N VAL A 1 -37.12 -24.72 25.72
CA VAL A 1 -36.45 -25.21 24.48
C VAL A 1 -36.67 -24.30 23.27
N GLN A 2 -37.83 -23.65 23.10
CA GLN A 2 -38.12 -22.80 21.92
C GLN A 2 -37.26 -21.53 21.82
N THR A 3 -36.99 -20.84 22.93
CA THR A 3 -36.14 -19.63 22.94
C THR A 3 -34.68 -19.90 22.59
N ALA A 4 -34.11 -21.02 23.04
CA ALA A 4 -32.75 -21.42 22.70
C ALA A 4 -32.60 -21.67 21.18
N SER A 5 -33.61 -22.28 20.54
CA SER A 5 -33.63 -22.50 19.09
C SER A 5 -33.70 -21.18 18.30
N ILE A 6 -34.50 -20.22 18.76
CA ILE A 6 -34.60 -18.89 18.13
C ILE A 6 -33.27 -18.13 18.26
N ILE A 7 -32.65 -18.14 19.45
CA ILE A 7 -31.34 -17.50 19.68
C ILE A 7 -30.26 -18.15 18.81
N ALA A 8 -30.25 -19.48 18.71
CA ALA A 8 -29.32 -20.20 17.84
C ALA A 8 -29.52 -19.83 16.35
N ALA A 9 -30.76 -19.73 15.89
CA ALA A 9 -31.06 -19.32 14.52
C ALA A 9 -30.60 -17.88 14.23
N ILE A 10 -30.85 -16.94 15.14
CA ILE A 10 -30.39 -15.54 15.01
C ILE A 10 -28.86 -15.47 15.03
N GLY A 11 -28.21 -16.23 15.90
CA GLY A 11 -26.74 -16.32 15.96
C GLY A 11 -26.15 -16.85 14.66
N ALA A 12 -26.75 -17.88 14.07
CA ALA A 12 -26.33 -18.43 12.78
C ALA A 12 -26.48 -17.41 11.64
N ILE A 13 -27.58 -16.65 11.60
CA ILE A 13 -27.79 -15.57 10.61
C ILE A 13 -26.75 -14.46 10.80
N GLY A 14 -26.50 -14.03 12.03
CA GLY A 14 -25.50 -13.00 12.34
C GLY A 14 -24.09 -13.40 11.92
N LEU A 15 -23.71 -14.66 12.16
CA LEU A 15 -22.43 -15.22 11.72
C LEU A 15 -22.35 -15.28 10.19
N ALA A 16 -23.41 -15.71 9.51
CA ALA A 16 -23.46 -15.74 8.05
C ALA A 16 -23.27 -14.34 7.43
N ILE A 17 -23.94 -13.31 7.97
CA ILE A 17 -23.78 -11.92 7.53
C ILE A 17 -22.36 -11.41 7.83
N GLY A 18 -21.84 -11.69 9.02
CA GLY A 18 -20.48 -11.29 9.41
C GLY A 18 -19.40 -11.87 8.50
N LEU A 19 -19.53 -13.16 8.15
CA LEU A 19 -18.64 -13.82 7.19
C LEU A 19 -18.79 -13.24 5.79
N ALA A 20 -20.01 -12.96 5.34
CA ALA A 20 -20.25 -12.34 4.05
C ALA A 20 -19.60 -10.94 3.93
N LEU A 21 -19.56 -10.18 5.04
CA LEU A 21 -19.00 -8.83 5.09
C LEU A 21 -17.54 -8.77 5.55
N GLN A 22 -16.92 -9.91 5.85
CA GLN A 22 -15.58 -9.98 6.45
C GLN A 22 -14.54 -9.19 5.63
N GLY A 23 -14.53 -9.36 4.31
CA GLY A 23 -13.57 -8.66 3.42
C GLY A 23 -13.79 -7.14 3.38
N THR A 24 -15.04 -6.69 3.39
CA THR A 24 -15.37 -5.26 3.36
C THR A 24 -15.01 -4.59 4.69
N LEU A 25 -15.33 -5.22 5.82
CA LEU A 25 -14.97 -4.72 7.15
C LEU A 25 -13.45 -4.65 7.35
N GLN A 26 -12.72 -5.62 6.82
CA GLN A 26 -11.25 -5.60 6.87
C GLN A 26 -10.66 -4.38 6.16
N ASN A 27 -11.20 -4.02 4.99
CA ASN A 27 -10.76 -2.84 4.25
C ASN A 27 -11.10 -1.52 4.95
N ILE A 28 -12.29 -1.43 5.56
CA ILE A 28 -12.67 -0.26 6.37
C ILE A 28 -11.69 -0.09 7.54
N ALA A 29 -11.46 -1.15 8.31
CA ALA A 29 -10.57 -1.10 9.47
C ALA A 29 -9.15 -0.69 9.06
N ALA A 30 -8.63 -1.27 7.98
CA ALA A 30 -7.33 -0.88 7.42
C ALA A 30 -7.30 0.59 6.97
N GLY A 31 -8.36 1.08 6.33
CA GLY A 31 -8.48 2.49 5.92
C GLY A 31 -8.43 3.45 7.11
N ILE A 32 -9.17 3.16 8.17
CA ILE A 32 -9.14 3.94 9.42
C ILE A 32 -7.73 3.94 10.00
N MET A 33 -7.05 2.80 10.04
CA MET A 33 -5.69 2.69 10.57
C MET A 33 -4.67 3.46 9.73
N LEU A 34 -4.78 3.40 8.39
CA LEU A 34 -3.96 4.20 7.47
C LEU A 34 -4.14 5.71 7.73
N LEU A 35 -5.37 6.16 7.96
CA LEU A 35 -5.68 7.57 8.24
C LEU A 35 -5.22 8.00 9.64
N ALA A 36 -5.33 7.12 10.64
CA ALA A 36 -4.99 7.39 12.03
C ALA A 36 -3.47 7.42 12.25
N LEU A 37 -2.75 6.41 11.76
CA LEU A 37 -1.32 6.24 12.00
C LEU A 37 -0.44 6.83 10.89
N ARG A 38 -1.01 7.08 9.70
CA ARG A 38 -0.35 7.75 8.56
C ARG A 38 1.06 7.21 8.25
N PRO A 39 1.21 5.88 8.04
CA PRO A 39 2.50 5.29 7.67
C PRO A 39 3.05 5.91 6.37
N PHE A 40 2.15 6.33 5.48
CA PHE A 40 2.40 7.17 4.32
C PHE A 40 1.31 8.24 4.19
N ARG A 41 1.56 9.27 3.40
CA ARG A 41 0.65 10.40 3.16
C ARG A 41 0.38 10.58 1.67
N ILE A 42 -0.71 11.30 1.36
CA ILE A 42 -0.99 11.76 0.01
C ILE A 42 0.20 12.60 -0.49
N GLY A 43 0.63 12.33 -1.73
CA GLY A 43 1.79 12.93 -2.38
C GLY A 43 3.11 12.16 -2.17
N GLU A 44 3.15 11.16 -1.29
CA GLU A 44 4.36 10.35 -1.09
C GLU A 44 4.44 9.20 -2.10
N SER A 45 5.65 8.91 -2.58
CA SER A 45 5.91 7.76 -3.45
C SER A 45 6.24 6.55 -2.59
N VAL A 46 5.45 5.50 -2.74
CA VAL A 46 5.53 4.27 -1.94
C VAL A 46 5.52 3.03 -2.80
N GLU A 47 6.13 1.97 -2.29
CA GLU A 47 6.03 0.62 -2.81
C GLU A 47 5.54 -0.29 -1.68
N VAL A 48 4.47 -1.04 -1.98
CA VAL A 48 3.84 -1.98 -1.06
C VAL A 48 3.61 -3.28 -1.81
N GLY A 49 4.41 -4.30 -1.48
CA GLY A 49 4.42 -5.55 -2.22
C GLY A 49 4.78 -5.34 -3.69
N ALA A 50 3.85 -5.67 -4.59
CA ALA A 50 4.02 -5.49 -6.05
C ALA A 50 3.50 -4.14 -6.56
N ILE A 51 2.91 -3.30 -5.70
CA ILE A 51 2.30 -2.03 -6.08
C ILE A 51 3.28 -0.91 -5.78
N ALA A 52 3.73 -0.20 -6.81
CA ALA A 52 4.57 0.98 -6.66
C ALA A 52 3.90 2.20 -7.31
N GLY A 53 3.84 3.32 -6.58
CA GLY A 53 3.22 4.53 -7.08
C GLY A 53 3.21 5.68 -6.07
N SER A 54 2.78 6.84 -6.53
CA SER A 54 2.52 8.02 -5.70
C SER A 54 1.09 7.96 -5.19
N VAL A 55 0.90 8.18 -3.89
CA VAL A 55 -0.42 8.14 -3.25
C VAL A 55 -1.20 9.40 -3.61
N GLU A 56 -2.38 9.24 -4.20
CA GLU A 56 -3.24 10.36 -4.60
C GLU A 56 -4.37 10.59 -3.61
N GLU A 57 -4.97 9.52 -3.10
CA GLU A 57 -6.11 9.60 -2.17
C GLU A 57 -6.17 8.36 -1.29
N ILE A 58 -6.45 8.52 0.00
CA ILE A 58 -6.73 7.42 0.92
C ILE A 58 -8.23 7.44 1.21
N GLY A 59 -8.97 6.55 0.54
CA GLY A 59 -10.40 6.36 0.76
C GLY A 59 -10.70 5.40 1.90
N LEU A 60 -11.99 5.18 2.19
CA LEU A 60 -12.41 4.31 3.28
C LEU A 60 -12.09 2.82 3.04
N PHE A 61 -12.27 2.36 1.80
CA PHE A 61 -12.09 0.94 1.42
C PHE A 61 -10.81 0.68 0.63
N ALA A 62 -10.37 1.68 -0.13
CA ALA A 62 -9.24 1.57 -1.04
C ALA A 62 -8.50 2.90 -1.14
N THR A 63 -7.22 2.80 -1.52
CA THR A 63 -6.32 3.92 -1.74
C THR A 63 -6.02 4.01 -3.24
N LYS A 64 -6.03 5.23 -3.76
CA LYS A 64 -5.68 5.55 -5.15
C LYS A 64 -4.20 5.86 -5.23
N LEU A 65 -3.51 5.20 -6.14
CA LEU A 65 -2.11 5.44 -6.45
C LEU A 65 -1.95 5.70 -7.95
N ARG A 66 -0.95 6.50 -8.30
CA ARG A 66 -0.51 6.72 -9.67
C ARG A 66 0.92 6.21 -9.85
N THR A 67 1.14 5.30 -10.79
CA THR A 67 2.48 4.78 -11.09
C THR A 67 3.38 5.88 -11.68
N ALA A 68 4.69 5.62 -11.75
CA ALA A 68 5.63 6.52 -12.41
C ALA A 68 5.27 6.75 -13.89
N ASP A 69 4.68 5.74 -14.53
CA ASP A 69 4.21 5.80 -15.93
C ASP A 69 2.82 6.46 -16.08
N GLY A 70 2.23 6.96 -14.99
CA GLY A 70 0.94 7.63 -15.00
C GLY A 70 -0.29 6.71 -14.96
N VAL A 71 -0.12 5.42 -14.70
CA VAL A 71 -1.22 4.46 -14.61
C VAL A 71 -1.96 4.60 -13.28
N TYR A 72 -3.29 4.58 -13.34
CA TYR A 72 -4.16 4.57 -12.16
C TYR A 72 -4.24 3.18 -11.53
N ILE A 73 -3.98 3.10 -10.22
CA ILE A 73 -4.11 1.88 -9.42
C ILE A 73 -5.05 2.16 -8.26
N LEU A 74 -6.09 1.32 -8.12
CA LEU A 74 -6.94 1.29 -6.94
C LEU A 74 -6.58 0.06 -6.11
N ALA A 75 -5.92 0.28 -4.98
CA ALA A 75 -5.46 -0.78 -4.09
C ALA A 75 -6.38 -0.90 -2.86
N PRO A 76 -6.87 -2.10 -2.51
CA PRO A 76 -7.61 -2.32 -1.27
C PRO A 76 -6.75 -1.93 -0.05
N ASN A 77 -7.37 -1.24 0.91
CA ASN A 77 -6.65 -0.75 2.09
C ASN A 77 -6.06 -1.91 2.92
N SER A 78 -6.75 -3.05 2.98
CA SER A 78 -6.25 -4.23 3.70
C SER A 78 -4.93 -4.75 3.12
N THR A 79 -4.76 -4.72 1.80
CA THR A 79 -3.50 -5.10 1.15
C THR A 79 -2.37 -4.17 1.54
N LEU A 80 -2.63 -2.85 1.54
CA LEU A 80 -1.62 -1.86 1.87
C LEU A 80 -1.22 -1.89 3.36
N TRP A 81 -2.16 -2.22 4.24
CA TRP A 81 -1.93 -2.30 5.68
C TRP A 81 -1.16 -3.56 6.08
N ASN A 82 -1.39 -4.68 5.41
CA ASN A 82 -0.83 -5.99 5.80
C ASN A 82 0.57 -6.26 5.24
N GLN A 83 1.14 -5.34 4.46
CA GLN A 83 2.46 -5.51 3.85
C GLN A 83 3.44 -4.41 4.30
N PRO A 84 4.75 -4.69 4.31
CA PRO A 84 5.75 -3.67 4.55
C PRO A 84 5.66 -2.54 3.53
N VAL A 85 5.62 -1.29 4.01
CA VAL A 85 5.59 -0.09 3.17
C VAL A 85 7.01 0.43 2.99
N ARG A 86 7.48 0.48 1.75
CA ARG A 86 8.72 1.18 1.39
C ARG A 86 8.36 2.59 0.95
N ASN A 87 8.69 3.58 1.74
CA ASN A 87 8.43 4.98 1.42
C ASN A 87 9.70 5.64 0.87
N PHE A 88 9.65 6.09 -0.38
CA PHE A 88 10.82 6.65 -1.05
C PHE A 88 11.01 8.14 -0.78
N THR A 89 9.97 8.83 -0.36
CA THR A 89 9.94 10.30 -0.23
C THR A 89 10.08 10.79 1.21
N ARG A 90 9.72 9.98 2.21
CA ARG A 90 9.66 10.38 3.63
C ARG A 90 11.00 10.88 4.19
N ASN A 91 12.12 10.30 3.74
CA ASN A 91 13.43 10.61 4.30
C ASN A 91 14.12 11.81 3.61
N GLY A 92 13.53 12.38 2.54
CA GLY A 92 14.04 13.56 1.82
C GLY A 92 15.31 13.36 1.00
N VAL A 93 16.18 12.42 1.38
CA VAL A 93 17.41 12.06 0.67
C VAL A 93 17.39 10.60 0.27
N ARG A 94 17.88 10.29 -0.94
CA ARG A 94 17.94 8.92 -1.47
C ARG A 94 19.30 8.70 -2.13
N ARG A 95 19.93 7.58 -1.80
CA ARG A 95 21.15 7.14 -2.48
C ARG A 95 20.76 6.55 -3.83
N THR A 96 21.43 7.02 -4.88
CA THR A 96 21.36 6.43 -6.22
C THR A 96 22.76 5.99 -6.59
N ASP A 97 22.94 4.70 -6.88
CA ASP A 97 24.19 4.18 -7.41
C ASP A 97 24.12 4.22 -8.94
N ILE A 98 25.11 4.84 -9.58
CA ILE A 98 25.23 4.93 -11.03
C ILE A 98 26.50 4.19 -11.42
N THR A 99 26.35 3.08 -12.13
CA THR A 99 27.48 2.32 -12.66
C THR A 99 27.75 2.80 -14.07
N LEU A 100 28.87 3.50 -14.26
CA LEU A 100 29.35 3.94 -15.57
C LEU A 100 30.38 2.94 -16.07
N SER A 101 30.16 2.39 -17.26
CA SER A 101 31.11 1.52 -17.93
C SER A 101 31.85 2.33 -18.98
N ILE A 102 33.16 2.51 -18.82
CA ILE A 102 34.02 3.19 -19.79
C ILE A 102 34.65 2.19 -20.75
N GLY A 103 34.74 2.56 -22.03
CA GLY A 103 35.44 1.77 -23.04
C GLY A 103 36.96 1.80 -22.81
N SER A 104 37.66 0.75 -23.22
CA SER A 104 39.09 0.53 -22.98
C SER A 104 40.02 1.65 -23.47
N TRP A 105 39.52 2.55 -24.33
CA TRP A 105 40.24 3.66 -24.95
C TRP A 105 40.10 4.97 -24.18
N ASN A 106 39.20 5.03 -23.19
CA ASN A 106 39.01 6.22 -22.38
C ASN A 106 39.88 6.16 -21.12
N ASP A 107 40.56 7.27 -20.85
CA ASP A 107 41.35 7.45 -19.64
C ASP A 107 40.46 7.46 -18.39
N ILE A 108 40.77 6.57 -17.45
CA ILE A 108 40.05 6.41 -16.19
C ILE A 108 40.19 7.69 -15.35
N ASP A 109 41.37 8.32 -15.37
CA ASP A 109 41.66 9.52 -14.59
C ASP A 109 40.88 10.75 -15.11
N GLY A 110 40.60 10.79 -16.41
CA GLY A 110 39.74 11.81 -17.03
C GLY A 110 38.26 11.60 -16.73
N ALA A 111 37.81 10.35 -16.70
CA ALA A 111 36.42 9.99 -16.41
C ALA A 111 36.04 10.19 -14.93
N GLN A 112 37.00 10.11 -14.00
CA GLN A 112 36.76 10.28 -12.57
C GLN A 112 36.65 11.75 -12.12
N LYS A 113 37.20 12.68 -12.93
CA LYS A 113 37.17 14.13 -12.67
C LYS A 113 35.97 14.85 -13.28
N THR A 114 35.21 14.18 -14.16
CA THR A 114 34.03 14.72 -14.84
C THR A 114 32.77 14.27 -14.10
#